data_AF-A0A960KUK1-F1
#
_entry.id   AF-A0A960KUK1-F1
#
_cell.length_a   1.000
_cell.length_b   1.000
_cell.length_c   1.000
_cell.angle_alpha   90.00
_cell.angle_beta   90.00
_cell.angle_gamma   90.00
#
_symmetry.space_group_name_H-M   'P 1'
#
loop_
_entity.id
_entity.type
_entity.pdbx_description
1 polymer ?
#
loop_
_entity_poly.entity_id
_entity_poly.type
_entity_poly.pdbx_seq_one_letter_code
_entity_poly.pdbx_strand_id
1 'polypeptide(L)'
;MPYNVKSIKSLAKLLDVDVEELVRIEQNPEKYYEPFEKKRGEKSRSIDNPTGELAALQIRIKKFLLCDVDVFRPIATGGVKGHSTKT
;
A
#
# COMPACT_ATOMS: atom_id res chain seq x y z
N MET A 1 -13.92 -9.42 -6.22
CA MET A 1 -13.62 -9.98 -7.58
C MET A 1 -12.10 -10.02 -7.75
N PRO A 2 -11.44 -11.11 -8.20
CA PRO A 2 -10.01 -11.04 -8.48
C PRO A 2 -9.82 -10.22 -9.76
N TYR A 3 -9.29 -9.01 -9.63
CA TYR A 3 -8.94 -8.17 -10.76
C TYR A 3 -7.91 -8.90 -11.61
N ASN A 4 -8.29 -9.30 -12.83
CA ASN A 4 -7.40 -9.98 -13.75
C ASN A 4 -6.49 -8.93 -14.41
N VAL A 5 -5.46 -8.50 -13.67
CA VAL A 5 -4.44 -7.56 -14.15
C VAL A 5 -3.54 -8.30 -15.13
N LYS A 6 -3.80 -8.12 -16.43
CA LYS A 6 -3.07 -8.83 -17.51
C LYS A 6 -1.96 -7.99 -18.14
N SER A 7 -1.92 -6.69 -17.85
CA SER A 7 -0.91 -5.76 -18.37
C SER A 7 -0.77 -4.51 -17.52
N ILE A 8 0.36 -3.81 -17.65
CA ILE A 8 0.57 -2.52 -16.98
C ILE A 8 -0.49 -1.47 -17.38
N LYS A 9 -0.96 -1.49 -18.63
CA LYS A 9 -2.08 -0.64 -19.09
C LYS A 9 -3.38 -0.95 -18.35
N SER A 10 -3.67 -2.23 -18.13
CA SER A 10 -4.87 -2.62 -17.36
C SER A 10 -4.76 -2.22 -15.89
N LEU A 11 -3.55 -2.28 -15.31
CA LEU A 11 -3.29 -1.83 -13.94
C LEU A 11 -3.45 -0.31 -13.81
N ALA A 12 -2.83 0.45 -14.71
CA ALA A 12 -2.92 1.90 -14.78
C ALA A 12 -4.38 2.37 -14.86
N LYS A 13 -5.16 1.76 -15.76
CA LYS A 13 -6.60 2.02 -15.89
C LYS A 13 -7.37 1.69 -14.62
N LEU A 14 -7.05 0.58 -13.95
CA LEU A 14 -7.71 0.18 -12.71
C LEU A 14 -7.41 1.13 -11.55
N LEU A 15 -6.18 1.64 -11.49
CA LEU A 15 -5.70 2.52 -10.42
C LEU A 15 -5.95 4.00 -10.71
N ASP A 16 -6.47 4.35 -11.89
CA ASP A 16 -6.69 5.73 -12.35
C ASP A 16 -5.40 6.56 -12.30
N VAL A 17 -4.35 6.02 -12.92
CA VAL A 17 -3.02 6.65 -13.08
C VAL A 17 -2.48 6.39 -14.48
N ASP A 18 -1.51 7.19 -14.90
CA ASP A 18 -0.82 6.99 -16.17
C ASP A 18 0.18 5.83 -16.10
N VAL A 19 0.37 5.14 -17.23
CA VAL A 19 1.39 4.07 -17.33
C VAL A 19 2.79 4.64 -17.09
N GLU A 20 3.06 5.85 -17.56
CA GLU A 20 4.33 6.54 -17.37
C GLU A 20 4.61 6.82 -15.89
N GLU A 21 3.57 7.19 -15.11
CA GLU A 21 3.68 7.38 -13.66
C GLU A 21 4.08 6.07 -12.97
N LEU A 22 3.44 4.95 -13.33
CA LEU A 22 3.78 3.63 -12.79
C LEU A 22 5.22 3.23 -13.10
N VAL A 23 5.66 3.42 -14.35
CA VAL A 23 7.03 3.10 -14.78
C VAL A 23 8.05 4.00 -14.09
N ARG A 24 7.76 5.31 -13.98
CA ARG A 24 8.66 6.27 -13.32
C ARG A 24 8.89 5.93 -11.86
N ILE A 25 7.81 5.58 -11.14
CA ILE A 25 7.87 5.16 -9.73
C ILE A 25 8.66 3.86 -9.59
N GLU A 26 8.42 2.88 -10.48
CA GLU A 26 9.11 1.58 -10.46
C GLU A 26 10.62 1.69 -10.73
N GLN A 27 11.03 2.61 -11.60
CA GLN A 27 12.44 2.82 -11.94
C GLN A 27 13.24 3.53 -10.85
N ASN A 28 12.60 4.26 -9.94
CA ASN A 28 13.27 5.05 -8.90
C ASN A 28 12.50 5.00 -7.56
N PRO A 29 12.24 3.82 -6.98
CA PRO A 29 11.39 3.68 -5.81
C PRO A 29 11.94 4.44 -4.60
N GLU A 30 13.26 4.51 -4.43
CA GLU A 30 13.94 5.18 -3.33
C GLU A 30 13.66 6.68 -3.24
N LYS A 31 13.35 7.34 -4.36
CA LYS A 31 12.98 8.77 -4.37
C LYS A 31 11.65 9.06 -3.69
N TYR A 32 10.85 8.03 -3.48
CA TYR A 32 9.51 8.14 -2.92
C TYR A 32 9.41 7.54 -1.52
N TYR A 33 10.54 7.30 -0.86
CA TYR A 33 10.59 6.92 0.55
C TYR A 33 11.38 7.95 1.35
N GLU A 34 10.84 8.32 2.50
CA GLU A 34 11.53 9.10 3.54
C GLU A 34 11.60 8.26 4.82
N PRO A 35 12.60 7.37 4.95
CA PRO A 35 12.68 6.49 6.11
C PRO A 35 12.77 7.27 7.42
N PHE A 36 12.14 6.76 8.48
CA PHE A 36 12.25 7.33 9.82
C PHE A 36 12.42 6.25 10.88
N GLU A 37 13.09 6.60 11.98
CA GLU A 37 13.28 5.71 13.12
C GLU A 37 12.09 5.77 14.08
N LYS A 38 11.44 4.62 14.30
CA LYS A 38 10.39 4.50 15.32
C LYS A 38 10.92 3.80 16.57
N LYS A 39 10.95 4.52 17.69
CA LYS A 39 11.34 3.96 18.99
C LYS A 39 10.14 3.42 19.76
N ARG A 40 10.31 2.26 20.40
CA ARG A 40 9.37 1.69 21.36
C ARG A 40 10.15 1.07 22.52
N GLY A 41 10.21 1.77 23.65
CA GLY A 41 11.12 1.41 24.74
C GLY A 41 12.58 1.54 24.28
N GLU A 42 13.39 0.53 24.57
CA GLU A 42 14.81 0.48 24.18
C GLU A 42 15.04 0.07 22.73
N LYS A 43 14.00 -0.40 22.02
CA LYS A 43 14.12 -0.87 20.64
C LYS A 43 13.82 0.25 19.65
N SER A 44 14.71 0.44 18.69
CA SER A 44 14.48 1.25 17.49
C SER A 44 14.25 0.34 16.29
N ARG A 45 13.50 0.84 15.31
CA ARG A 45 13.32 0.20 14.01
C ARG A 45 13.24 1.29 12.95
N SER A 46 14.00 1.12 11.87
CA SER A 46 13.79 1.90 10.66
C SER A 46 12.46 1.53 10.03
N ILE A 47 11.70 2.55 9.62
CA ILE A 47 10.43 2.41 8.90
C ILE A 47 10.54 3.16 7.59
N ASP A 48 10.36 2.43 6.49
CA ASP A 48 10.23 3.04 5.18
C ASP A 48 8.86 3.73 5.10
N ASN A 49 8.88 5.05 4.93
CA ASN A 49 7.68 5.86 4.81
C ASN A 49 7.49 6.29 3.36
N PRO A 50 6.52 5.73 2.63
CA PRO A 50 6.23 6.16 1.28
C PRO A 50 5.69 7.59 1.31
N THR A 51 6.13 8.42 0.37
CA THR A 51 5.74 9.83 0.24
C THR A 51 5.28 10.15 -1.18
N GLY A 52 4.72 11.35 -1.36
CA GLY A 52 4.33 11.89 -2.66
C GLY A 52 3.47 10.94 -3.50
N GLU A 53 3.93 10.68 -4.73
CA GLU A 53 3.21 9.88 -5.73
C GLU A 53 3.05 8.41 -5.31
N LEU A 54 4.07 7.83 -4.67
CA LEU A 54 4.01 6.44 -4.20
C LEU A 54 2.99 6.27 -3.09
N ALA A 55 2.91 7.22 -2.15
CA ALA A 55 1.89 7.21 -1.11
C ALA A 55 0.47 7.30 -1.71
N ALA A 56 0.26 8.17 -2.69
CA ALA A 56 -1.01 8.29 -3.39
C ALA A 56 -1.38 7.00 -4.17
N LEU A 57 -0.40 6.38 -4.83
CA LEU A 57 -0.56 5.11 -5.52
C LEU A 57 -0.94 3.98 -4.56
N GLN A 58 -0.31 3.90 -3.38
CA GLN A 58 -0.66 2.91 -2.37
C GLN A 58 -2.11 3.07 -1.86
N ILE A 59 -2.60 4.30 -1.72
CA ILE A 59 -4.01 4.56 -1.35
C ILE A 59 -4.95 4.03 -2.45
N ARG A 60 -4.64 4.28 -3.73
CA ARG A 60 -5.42 3.76 -4.86
C ARG A 60 -5.41 2.23 -4.91
N ILE A 61 -4.25 1.60 -4.75
CA ILE A 61 -4.11 0.14 -4.64
C ILE A 61 -4.98 -0.38 -3.50
N LYS A 62 -4.92 0.24 -2.33
CA LYS A 62 -5.75 -0.17 -1.20
C LYS A 62 -7.24 -0.06 -1.50
N LYS A 63 -7.66 1.01 -2.16
CA LYS A 63 -9.07 1.26 -2.54
C LYS A 63 -9.57 0.30 -3.60
N PHE A 64 -8.78 -0.03 -4.61
CA PHE A 64 -9.24 -0.83 -5.74
C PHE A 64 -8.92 -2.31 -5.58
N LEU A 65 -7.68 -2.65 -5.23
CA LEU A 65 -7.22 -4.04 -5.13
C LEU A 65 -7.47 -4.67 -3.76
N LEU A 66 -7.40 -3.89 -2.68
CA LEU A 66 -7.50 -4.39 -1.30
C LEU A 66 -8.83 -4.03 -0.60
N CYS A 67 -9.79 -3.44 -1.30
CA CYS A 67 -11.11 -3.10 -0.75
C CYS A 67 -11.84 -4.34 -0.21
N ASP A 68 -11.69 -5.48 -0.88
CA ASP A 68 -12.28 -6.76 -0.47
C ASP A 68 -11.55 -7.43 0.72
N VAL A 69 -10.50 -6.82 1.31
CA VAL A 69 -9.86 -7.38 2.52
C VAL A 69 -10.83 -7.44 3.70
N ASP A 70 -11.93 -6.66 3.67
CA ASP A 70 -13.04 -6.79 4.60
C ASP A 70 -13.68 -8.20 4.63
N VAL A 71 -13.51 -9.00 3.58
CA VAL A 71 -13.96 -10.41 3.56
C VAL A 71 -13.17 -11.27 4.58
N PHE A 72 -11.95 -10.86 4.95
CA PHE A 72 -11.17 -11.52 6.00
C PHE A 72 -11.52 -11.02 7.42
N ARG A 73 -12.43 -10.05 7.58
CA ARG A 73 -12.89 -9.55 8.90
C ARG A 73 -13.27 -10.63 9.91
N PRO A 74 -13.94 -11.74 9.55
CA PRO A 74 -14.36 -12.74 10.53
C PRO A 74 -13.18 -13.48 11.18
N ILE A 75 -11.98 -13.42 10.59
CA ILE A 75 -10.83 -14.25 10.98
C ILE A 75 -9.61 -13.39 11.35
N ALA A 76 -9.45 -12.20 10.76
CA ALA A 76 -8.30 -11.34 10.99
C ALA A 76 -8.49 -10.43 12.24
N THR A 77 -7.69 -10.66 13.27
CA THR A 77 -7.71 -9.89 14.52
C THR A 77 -6.79 -8.67 14.52
N GLY A 78 -5.88 -8.55 13.54
CA GLY A 78 -4.93 -7.45 13.39
C GLY A 78 -4.91 -6.85 11.98
N GLY A 79 -4.58 -5.56 11.88
CA GLY A 79 -4.53 -4.84 10.60
C GLY A 79 -5.89 -4.44 10.01
N VAL A 80 -6.99 -4.76 10.71
CA VAL A 80 -8.37 -4.43 10.33
C VAL A 80 -8.89 -3.28 11.20
N LYS A 81 -9.54 -2.30 10.59
CA LYS A 81 -10.10 -1.14 11.30
C LYS A 81 -11.17 -1.61 12.30
N GLY A 82 -11.02 -1.24 13.57
CA GLY A 82 -11.98 -1.59 14.63
C GLY A 82 -11.73 -2.95 15.29
N HIS A 83 -10.71 -3.70 14.88
CA HIS A 83 -10.28 -4.93 15.56
C HIS A 83 -8.88 -4.75 16.14
N SER A 84 -8.76 -5.05 17.43
CA SER A 84 -7.53 -5.01 18.20
C SER A 84 -7.07 -6.43 18.48
N THR A 85 -5.79 -6.71 18.27
CA THR A 85 -5.16 -7.97 18.69
C THR A 85 -4.92 -8.06 20.20
N LYS A 86 -5.22 -6.99 20.96
CA LYS A 86 -5.14 -7.01 22.42
C LYS A 86 -6.33 -7.75 23.01
N THR A 87 -6.18 -9.06 23.19
CA THR A 87 -6.60 -9.76 24.42
C THR A 87 -5.60 -9.50 25.52
#